data_AF-A0A3E1D3A3-F1
#
_entry.id   AF-A0A3E1D3A3-F1
#
_cell.length_a   1.000
_cell.length_b   1.000
_cell.length_c   1.000
_cell.angle_alpha   90.00
_cell.angle_beta   90.00
_cell.angle_gamma   90.00
#
_symmetry.space_group_name_H-M   'P 1'
#
loop_
_entity.id
_entity.type
_entity.pdbx_description
1 polymer ?
#
loop_
_entity_poly.entity_id
_entity_poly.type
_entity_poly.pdbx_seq_one_letter_code
_entity_poly.pdbx_strand_id
1 'polypeptide(L)'
;MPTPKTFDGYKRITFRFNEGWKGDDEHEYVGKFRILKIRRVANTDTSNGEAEGRIYTVAAPRGASEADVANVLRGAFTWHCRCEHDCCGHLLTGIYLIRRTKRREWLVEVVRGNNV
;
A
#
# COMPACT_ATOMS: atom_id res chain seq x y z
N MET A 1 -13.37 -15.50 15.19
CA MET A 1 -12.08 -15.09 14.58
C MET A 1 -12.38 -14.05 13.51
N PRO A 2 -11.67 -12.91 13.43
CA PRO A 2 -11.92 -11.94 12.36
C PRO A 2 -11.64 -12.61 11.02
N THR A 3 -12.59 -12.51 10.09
CA THR A 3 -12.46 -13.02 8.72
C THR A 3 -11.29 -12.29 8.04
N PRO A 4 -10.30 -13.01 7.48
CA PRO A 4 -9.19 -12.34 6.83
C PRO A 4 -9.68 -11.59 5.59
N LYS A 5 -9.53 -10.26 5.57
CA LYS A 5 -9.90 -9.43 4.42
C LYS A 5 -9.01 -9.79 3.22
N THR A 6 -9.62 -10.09 2.08
CA THR A 6 -8.91 -10.34 0.82
C THR A 6 -9.04 -9.14 -0.11
N PHE A 7 -8.06 -8.93 -0.97
CA PHE A 7 -8.11 -7.95 -2.05
C PHE A 7 -7.45 -8.50 -3.31
N ASP A 8 -7.88 -8.00 -4.46
CA ASP A 8 -7.32 -8.37 -5.76
C ASP A 8 -6.11 -7.47 -6.06
N GLY A 9 -4.99 -8.11 -6.38
CA GLY A 9 -3.71 -7.43 -6.60
C GLY A 9 -3.44 -7.21 -8.08
N TYR A 10 -3.10 -5.98 -8.43
CA TYR A 10 -2.80 -5.58 -9.81
C TYR A 10 -1.43 -4.89 -9.87
N LYS A 11 -0.60 -5.28 -10.83
CA LYS A 11 0.65 -4.56 -11.13
C LYS A 11 0.41 -3.62 -12.31
N ARG A 12 0.95 -2.41 -12.22
CA ARG A 12 0.94 -1.44 -13.33
C ARG A 12 1.95 -1.90 -14.38
N ILE A 13 1.50 -2.03 -15.64
CA ILE A 13 2.32 -2.48 -16.77
C ILE A 13 2.92 -1.27 -17.51
N THR A 14 2.14 -0.20 -17.66
CA THR A 14 2.54 0.96 -18.46
C THR A 14 2.98 2.13 -17.58
N PHE A 15 4.20 2.62 -17.81
CA PHE A 15 4.64 3.93 -17.34
C PHE A 15 4.43 4.93 -18.49
N ARG A 16 3.17 5.27 -18.79
CA ARG A 16 2.89 6.38 -19.72
C ARG A 16 2.86 7.66 -18.90
N PHE A 17 3.99 8.36 -18.84
CA PHE A 17 4.02 9.78 -18.47
C PHE A 17 3.30 10.57 -19.56
N ASN A 18 1.97 10.62 -19.50
CA ASN A 18 1.20 11.65 -20.17
C ASN A 18 0.39 12.35 -19.08
N GLU A 19 0.79 13.58 -18.79
CA GLU A 19 0.00 14.53 -18.01
C GLU A 19 -1.45 14.49 -18.55
N GLY A 20 -2.38 13.98 -17.74
CA GLY A 20 -3.82 14.15 -18.00
C GLY A 20 -4.73 12.93 -17.91
N TRP A 21 -4.27 11.67 -17.99
CA TRP A 21 -5.21 10.55 -18.19
C TRP A 21 -5.01 9.38 -17.21
N LYS A 22 -5.65 9.54 -16.03
CA LYS A 22 -5.78 8.55 -14.94
C LYS A 22 -6.40 7.19 -15.37
N GLY A 23 -6.97 7.10 -16.58
CA GLY A 23 -7.63 5.91 -17.13
C GLY A 23 -6.75 5.04 -18.03
N ASP A 24 -5.56 5.49 -18.40
CA ASP A 24 -4.74 4.85 -19.45
C ASP A 24 -3.66 3.90 -18.91
N ASP A 25 -3.64 3.69 -17.59
CA ASP A 25 -2.73 2.73 -16.98
C ASP A 25 -3.26 1.31 -17.16
N GLU A 26 -2.54 0.51 -17.94
CA GLU A 26 -2.80 -0.92 -18.04
C GLU A 26 -2.32 -1.62 -16.77
N HIS A 27 -3.18 -2.49 -16.27
CA HIS A 27 -2.96 -3.23 -15.03
C HIS A 27 -3.03 -4.72 -15.32
N GLU A 28 -2.00 -5.47 -14.93
CA GLU A 28 -2.02 -6.93 -14.99
C GLU A 28 -2.50 -7.48 -13.65
N TYR A 29 -3.44 -8.42 -13.69
CA TYR A 29 -3.87 -9.12 -12.49
C TYR A 29 -2.77 -10.09 -12.01
N VAL A 30 -2.26 -9.87 -10.80
CA VAL A 30 -1.20 -10.69 -10.19
C VAL A 30 -1.79 -11.83 -9.35
N GLY A 31 -3.00 -11.63 -8.81
CA GLY A 31 -3.67 -12.62 -7.99
C GLY A 31 -4.30 -12.05 -6.72
N LYS A 32 -4.92 -12.94 -5.94
CA LYS A 32 -5.63 -12.57 -4.72
C LYS A 32 -4.71 -12.56 -3.51
N PHE A 33 -4.69 -11.43 -2.81
CA PHE A 33 -3.95 -11.21 -1.57
C PHE A 33 -4.87 -11.31 -0.38
N ARG A 34 -4.29 -11.65 0.78
CA ARG A 34 -5.06 -11.80 2.03
C ARG A 34 -4.36 -11.13 3.20
N ILE A 35 -5.06 -10.22 3.86
CA ILE A 35 -4.60 -9.60 5.10
C ILE A 35 -4.80 -10.63 6.22
N LEU A 36 -3.70 -11.09 6.79
CA LEU A 36 -3.66 -12.06 7.89
C LEU A 36 -3.78 -11.38 9.25
N LYS A 37 -3.11 -10.23 9.41
CA LYS A 37 -3.05 -9.49 10.68
C LYS A 37 -2.88 -8.01 10.42
N ILE A 38 -3.46 -7.19 11.29
CA ILE A 38 -3.28 -5.75 11.34
C ILE A 38 -2.85 -5.42 12.77
N ARG A 39 -1.76 -4.66 12.91
CA ARG A 39 -1.29 -4.12 14.20
C ARG A 39 -1.20 -2.61 14.08
N ARG A 40 -1.64 -1.88 15.11
CA ARG A 40 -1.34 -0.46 15.21
C ARG A 40 0.07 -0.29 15.75
N VAL A 41 0.82 0.63 15.17
CA VAL A 41 2.09 1.11 15.73
C VAL A 41 1.73 2.39 16.46
N ALA A 42 1.79 2.34 17.79
CA ALA A 42 1.77 3.55 18.59
C ALA A 42 3.16 4.17 18.38
N ASN A 43 3.25 5.29 17.68
CA ASN A 43 4.45 6.09 17.70
C ASN A 43 4.22 7.33 18.56
N THR A 44 5.24 7.61 19.36
CA THR A 44 5.40 8.63 20.37
C THR A 44 4.72 9.95 20.03
N ASP A 45 3.88 10.40 20.96
CA ASP A 45 3.56 11.79 21.25
C ASP A 45 3.47 12.72 20.02
N THR A 46 2.41 12.54 19.22
CA THR A 46 1.91 13.69 18.46
C THR A 46 0.90 14.38 19.36
N SER A 47 1.20 15.61 19.77
CA SER A 47 0.36 16.47 20.61
C SER A 47 -1.06 16.67 20.04
N ASN A 48 -1.31 16.20 18.80
CA ASN A 48 -2.55 16.29 18.05
C ASN A 48 -3.16 14.93 17.66
N GLY A 49 -2.61 13.77 18.09
CA GLY A 49 -3.26 12.45 17.95
C GLY A 49 -3.45 11.89 16.53
N GLU A 50 -2.80 12.44 15.50
CA GLU A 50 -3.15 12.16 14.11
C GLU A 50 -2.19 11.24 13.33
N ALA A 51 -0.99 10.96 13.85
CA ALA A 51 -0.02 10.09 13.18
C ALA A 51 -0.12 8.63 13.65
N GLU A 52 -1.13 7.89 13.19
CA GLU A 52 -1.24 6.46 13.44
C GLU A 52 -0.51 5.63 12.38
N GLY A 53 0.51 4.87 12.78
CA GLY A 53 1.14 3.83 11.94
C GLY A 53 0.39 2.50 12.01
N ARG A 54 0.43 1.71 10.94
CA ARG A 54 -0.17 0.36 10.87
C ARG A 54 0.79 -0.63 10.23
N ILE A 55 0.95 -1.79 10.86
CA ILE A 55 1.65 -2.94 10.29
C ILE A 55 0.63 -3.98 9.83
N TYR A 56 0.67 -4.30 8.54
CA TYR A 56 -0.12 -5.35 7.93
C TYR A 56 0.75 -6.58 7.69
N THR A 57 0.23 -7.75 8.04
CA THR A 57 0.79 -9.02 7.59
C THR A 57 -0.08 -9.54 6.46
N VAL A 58 0.50 -9.71 5.27
CA VAL A 58 -0.21 -10.04 4.03
C VAL A 58 0.31 -11.36 3.47
N ALA A 59 -0.61 -12.23 3.06
CA ALA A 59 -0.30 -13.41 2.27
C ALA A 59 -0.44 -13.12 0.77
N ALA A 60 0.62 -13.42 0.02
CA ALA A 60 0.68 -13.30 -1.43
C ALA A 60 0.14 -14.56 -2.16
N PRO A 61 -0.35 -14.41 -3.40
CA PRO A 61 -0.76 -15.53 -4.24
C PRO A 61 0.42 -16.46 -4.53
N ARG A 62 0.11 -17.71 -4.92
CA ARG A 62 1.15 -18.68 -5.33
C ARG A 62 1.65 -18.28 -6.72
N GLY A 63 2.96 -18.41 -6.96
CA GLY A 63 3.56 -18.17 -8.28
C GLY A 63 3.88 -16.71 -8.60
N ALA A 64 3.41 -15.74 -7.82
CA ALA A 64 3.78 -14.34 -8.01
C ALA A 64 5.25 -14.10 -7.67
N SER A 65 5.93 -13.29 -8.50
CA SER A 65 7.32 -12.91 -8.27
C SER A 65 7.44 -11.97 -7.07
N GLU A 66 8.65 -11.89 -6.50
CA GLU A 66 8.92 -11.00 -5.37
C GLU A 66 8.70 -9.53 -5.74
N ALA A 67 9.12 -9.15 -6.94
CA ALA A 67 8.96 -7.81 -7.49
C ALA A 67 7.48 -7.45 -7.70
N ASP A 68 6.69 -8.37 -8.27
CA ASP A 68 5.26 -8.14 -8.49
C ASP A 68 4.52 -7.96 -7.18
N VAL A 69 4.84 -8.79 -6.17
CA VAL A 69 4.23 -8.65 -4.83
C VAL A 69 4.59 -7.30 -4.21
N ALA A 70 5.87 -6.90 -4.26
CA ALA A 70 6.29 -5.61 -3.73
C ALA A 70 5.58 -4.44 -4.44
N ASN A 71 5.43 -4.50 -5.76
CA ASN A 71 4.73 -3.47 -6.55
C ASN A 71 3.25 -3.40 -6.22
N VAL A 72 2.56 -4.54 -6.14
CA VAL A 72 1.14 -4.61 -5.75
C VAL A 72 0.94 -4.04 -4.36
N LEU A 73 1.75 -4.46 -3.38
CA LEU A 73 1.66 -3.96 -2.01
C LEU A 73 1.96 -2.46 -1.98
N ARG A 74 2.92 -1.98 -2.79
CA ARG A 74 3.23 -0.57 -2.91
C ARG A 74 2.02 0.24 -3.40
N GLY A 75 1.37 -0.20 -4.47
CA GLY A 75 0.18 0.46 -4.99
C GLY A 75 -1.04 0.37 -4.06
N ALA A 76 -1.26 -0.78 -3.43
CA ALA A 76 -2.44 -1.03 -2.59
C ALA A 76 -2.43 -0.28 -1.25
N PHE A 77 -1.24 -0.07 -0.66
CA PHE A 77 -1.10 0.57 0.65
C PHE A 77 -0.59 2.02 0.57
N THR A 78 -0.29 2.53 -0.62
CA THR A 78 0.03 3.95 -0.80
C THR A 78 -1.18 4.70 -1.30
N TRP A 79 -1.63 5.70 -0.53
CA TRP A 79 -2.71 6.58 -0.92
C TRP A 79 -2.15 8.00 -1.10
N HIS A 80 -1.98 8.39 -2.36
CA HIS A 80 -1.69 9.77 -2.73
C HIS A 80 -2.99 10.45 -3.14
N CYS A 81 -3.21 11.70 -2.69
CA CYS A 81 -4.13 12.56 -3.43
C CYS A 81 -3.55 12.72 -4.85
N ARG A 82 -4.44 12.62 -5.83
CA ARG A 82 -4.12 12.76 -7.27
C ARG A 82 -4.66 14.08 -7.81
N CYS A 83 -4.63 15.10 -6.96
CA CYS A 83 -5.18 16.39 -7.26
C CYS A 83 -4.14 17.12 -8.12
N GLU A 84 -4.60 17.84 -9.13
CA GLU A 84 -3.77 18.43 -10.19
C GLU A 84 -2.76 19.49 -9.68
N HIS A 85 -2.90 19.89 -8.42
CA HIS A 85 -2.03 20.83 -7.75
C HIS A 85 -1.58 20.26 -6.39
N ASP A 86 -0.27 20.34 -6.13
CA ASP A 86 0.41 19.86 -4.91
C ASP A 86 -0.06 20.54 -3.60
N CYS A 87 -1.04 21.45 -3.66
CA CYS A 87 -1.43 22.36 -2.57
C CYS A 87 -2.61 21.89 -1.70
N CYS A 88 -3.11 20.68 -1.88
CA CYS A 88 -4.42 20.28 -1.38
C CYS A 88 -4.43 19.66 0.04
N GLY A 89 -3.32 19.65 0.78
CA GLY A 89 -3.30 19.30 2.22
C GLY A 89 -3.84 17.91 2.57
N HIS A 90 -3.95 17.00 1.59
CA HIS A 90 -4.50 15.67 1.82
C HIS A 90 -3.54 14.80 2.61
N LEU A 91 -4.10 14.05 3.56
CA LEU A 91 -3.37 13.10 4.39
C LEU A 91 -2.79 11.99 3.51
N LEU A 92 -1.46 11.97 3.39
CA LEU A 92 -0.76 10.94 2.64
C LEU A 92 -0.54 9.72 3.54
N THR A 93 -1.02 8.58 3.06
CA THR A 93 -0.73 7.30 3.69
C THR A 93 0.36 6.64 2.87
N GLY A 94 1.57 6.63 3.41
CA GLY A 94 2.77 6.12 2.75
C GLY A 94 3.20 4.78 3.31
N ILE A 95 3.87 3.98 2.49
CA ILE A 95 4.50 2.76 2.96
C ILE A 95 5.91 3.10 3.42
N TYR A 96 6.20 2.80 4.68
CA TYR A 96 7.53 2.94 5.25
C TYR A 96 8.40 1.73 4.90
N LEU A 97 7.84 0.51 5.03
CA LEU A 97 8.60 -0.72 4.82
C LEU A 97 7.73 -1.81 4.18
N ILE A 98 8.28 -2.49 3.18
CA ILE A 98 7.77 -3.77 2.68
C ILE A 98 8.87 -4.80 2.88
N ARG A 99 8.59 -5.84 3.65
CA ARG A 99 9.55 -6.90 3.92
C ARG A 99 8.91 -8.27 3.85
N ARG A 100 9.53 -9.17 3.10
CA ARG A 100 9.17 -10.59 3.12
C ARG A 100 9.60 -11.22 4.45
N THR A 101 8.67 -11.86 5.15
CA THR A 101 8.94 -12.54 6.43
C THR A 101 9.16 -14.02 6.25
N LYS A 102 8.35 -14.68 5.42
CA LYS A 102 8.46 -16.10 5.07
C LYS A 102 7.85 -16.37 3.69
N ARG A 103 7.79 -17.64 3.28
CA ARG A 103 7.18 -18.03 2.00
C ARG A 103 5.75 -17.48 1.90
N ARG A 104 5.54 -16.58 0.94
CA ARG A 104 4.26 -15.89 0.65
C ARG A 104 3.75 -14.97 1.75
N GLU A 105 4.50 -14.68 2.81
CA GLU A 105 4.06 -13.75 3.86
C GLU A 105 4.94 -12.53 3.88
N TRP A 106 4.29 -11.38 3.96
CA TRP A 106 4.87 -10.07 3.83
C TRP A 106 4.40 -9.17 4.96
N LEU A 107 5.31 -8.39 5.49
CA LEU A 107 5.03 -7.32 6.44
C LEU A 107 5.05 -6.00 5.67
N VAL A 108 3.98 -5.24 5.79
CA VAL A 108 3.83 -3.91 5.20
C VAL A 108 3.61 -2.92 6.33
N GLU A 109 4.56 -2.04 6.55
CA GLU A 109 4.44 -0.94 7.50
C GLU A 109 4.00 0.31 6.76
N VAL A 110 2.89 0.87 7.23
CA VAL A 110 2.22 2.03 6.65
C VAL A 110 2.23 3.13 7.69
N VAL A 111 2.70 4.30 7.30
CA VAL A 111 2.77 5.47 8.17
C VAL A 111 1.92 6.57 7.55
N ARG A 112 1.11 7.23 8.38
CA ARG A 112 0.38 8.42 7.99
C ARG A 112 1.28 9.63 8.19
N GLY A 113 1.63 10.31 7.11
CA GLY A 113 2.42 11.54 7.13
C GLY A 113 1.56 12.74 6.76
N ASN A 114 1.85 13.89 7.37
CA ASN A 114 1.43 15.19 6.84
C ASN A 114 2.56 15.68 5.92
N ASN A 115 2.23 16.18 4.73
CA ASN A 115 3.15 17.05 4.02
C ASN A 115 3.28 18.33 4.85
N VAL A 116 4.51 18.69 5.22
CA VAL A 116 4.89 20.06 5.62
C VAL A 116 5.52 20.70 4.40
#